data_AF-A0A2Z6R5J2-F1
#
_entry.id   AF-A0A2Z6R5J2-F1
#
_cell.length_a   1.000
_cell.length_b   1.000
_cell.length_c   1.000
_cell.angle_alpha   90.00
_cell.angle_beta   90.00
_cell.angle_gamma   90.00
#
_symmetry.space_group_name_H-M   'P 1'
#
loop_
_entity.id
_entity.type
_entity.pdbx_description
1 polymer ?
#
loop_
_entity_poly.entity_id
_entity_poly.type
_entity_poly.pdbx_seq_one_letter_code
_entity_poly.pdbx_strand_id
1 'polypeptide(L)'
;MHASKENNVTTFDAYINLNDIDNYFYNEDKLAYMELLARDLKGFVGIEIVKEDQEIIIKNLSFKGIQHIVRMVNHKYKAHPFMKLKPKQYYLLEGIRVSSKEFKILNVPKDIRWDVIEQAVITLLRSKQFYIKNLGIKPSKNN
;
A
#
# COMPACT_ATOMS: atom_id res chain seq x y z
N MET A 1 -21.20 10.19 -10.91
CA MET A 1 -20.31 9.40 -10.03
C MET A 1 -18.99 9.23 -10.74
N HIS A 2 -17.95 9.94 -10.32
CA HIS A 2 -16.61 9.73 -10.84
C HIS A 2 -16.02 8.54 -10.09
N ALA A 3 -15.94 7.37 -10.75
CA ALA A 3 -15.11 6.28 -10.27
C ALA A 3 -13.68 6.81 -10.14
N SER A 4 -13.14 6.83 -8.92
CA SER A 4 -11.72 7.10 -8.72
C SER A 4 -10.95 6.08 -9.56
N LYS A 5 -10.15 6.55 -10.52
CA LYS A 5 -9.15 5.72 -11.19
C LYS A 5 -8.28 5.13 -10.07
N GLU A 6 -8.52 3.87 -9.72
CA GLU A 6 -7.59 3.10 -8.91
C GLU A 6 -6.28 3.06 -9.68
N ASN A 7 -5.36 3.92 -9.26
CA ASN A 7 -4.04 3.97 -9.85
C ASN A 7 -3.38 2.63 -9.53
N ASN A 8 -3.28 1.77 -10.55
CA ASN A 8 -2.59 0.47 -10.60
C ASN A 8 -1.06 0.59 -10.36
N VAL A 9 -0.67 1.44 -9.42
CA VAL A 9 0.70 1.76 -9.10
C VAL A 9 1.05 0.98 -7.85
N THR A 10 2.08 0.13 -7.95
CA THR A 10 2.62 -0.55 -6.78
C THR A 10 3.25 0.48 -5.85
N THR A 11 2.76 0.54 -4.61
CA THR A 11 3.27 1.46 -3.59
C THR A 11 3.93 0.73 -2.43
N PHE A 12 4.75 1.48 -1.71
CA PHE A 12 5.27 1.15 -0.41
C PHE A 12 4.61 2.07 0.61
N ASP A 13 4.13 1.48 1.68
CA ASP A 13 3.12 2.09 2.53
C ASP A 13 3.64 2.23 3.96
N ALA A 14 3.17 3.27 4.63
CA ALA A 14 3.29 3.45 6.06
C ALA A 14 1.93 3.77 6.65
N TYR A 15 1.76 3.46 7.94
CA TYR A 15 0.50 3.63 8.63
C TYR A 15 0.68 4.27 10.00
N ILE A 16 -0.37 4.94 10.44
CA ILE A 16 -0.54 5.44 11.81
C ILE A 16 -1.98 5.18 12.23
N ASN A 17 -2.19 4.80 13.48
CA ASN A 17 -3.54 4.60 13.99
C ASN A 17 -4.24 5.97 14.17
N LEU A 18 -5.53 6.06 13.84
CA LEU A 18 -6.30 7.29 14.00
C LEU A 18 -6.31 7.79 15.45
N ASN A 19 -6.26 6.88 16.43
CA ASN A 19 -6.23 7.21 17.86
C ASN A 19 -4.87 7.70 18.34
N ASP A 20 -3.80 7.43 17.59
CA ASP A 20 -2.44 7.88 17.90
C ASP A 20 -2.21 9.33 17.43
N ILE A 21 -3.14 9.91 16.69
CA ILE A 21 -3.11 11.31 16.23
C ILE A 21 -3.98 12.15 17.16
N ASP A 22 -3.32 12.92 18.03
CA ASP A 22 -3.95 13.85 18.98
C ASP A 22 -4.27 15.22 18.35
N ASN A 23 -3.59 15.55 17.25
CA ASN A 23 -3.91 16.72 16.45
C ASN A 23 -5.24 16.48 15.73
N TYR A 24 -6.24 17.32 16.01
CA TYR A 24 -7.57 17.31 15.40
C TYR A 24 -8.51 16.20 15.87
N PHE A 25 -9.81 16.51 15.84
CA PHE A 25 -10.86 15.61 16.32
C PHE A 25 -11.43 14.75 15.19
N TYR A 26 -11.70 15.34 14.02
CA TYR A 26 -12.31 14.65 12.89
C TYR A 26 -11.26 13.88 12.08
N ASN A 27 -11.65 12.70 11.57
CA ASN A 27 -10.75 11.83 10.82
C ASN A 27 -10.30 12.47 9.51
N GLU A 28 -11.14 13.28 8.88
CA GLU A 28 -10.85 14.03 7.67
C GLU A 28 -9.74 15.06 7.91
N ASP A 29 -9.75 15.74 9.06
CA ASP A 29 -8.71 16.70 9.45
C ASP A 29 -7.39 15.98 9.75
N LYS A 30 -7.46 14.83 10.43
CA LYS A 30 -6.29 13.96 10.66
C LYS A 30 -5.68 13.50 9.34
N LEU A 31 -6.51 13.10 8.38
CA LEU A 31 -6.07 12.71 7.04
C LEU A 31 -5.38 13.86 6.30
N ALA A 32 -6.04 15.02 6.23
CA ALA A 32 -5.48 16.21 5.58
C ALA A 32 -4.17 16.65 6.24
N TYR A 33 -4.08 16.58 7.56
CA TYR A 33 -2.87 16.88 8.29
C TYR A 33 -1.72 15.94 7.93
N MET A 34 -1.96 14.63 7.96
CA MET A 34 -0.95 13.65 7.57
C MET A 34 -0.55 13.79 6.10
N GLU A 35 -1.48 14.20 5.24
CA GLU A 35 -1.18 14.52 3.85
C GLU A 35 -0.21 15.71 3.73
N LEU A 36 -0.48 16.81 4.43
CA LEU A 36 0.37 18.00 4.43
C LEU A 36 1.81 17.69 4.86
N LEU A 37 2.00 16.72 5.76
CA LEU A 37 3.32 16.29 6.21
C LEU A 37 4.08 15.45 5.17
N ALA A 38 3.37 14.79 4.26
CA ALA A 38 3.94 13.80 3.34
C ALA A 38 3.97 14.26 1.88
N ARG A 39 3.07 15.17 1.47
CA ARG A 39 2.79 15.53 0.07
C ARG A 39 4.02 16.02 -0.69
N ASP A 40 4.85 16.83 -0.04
CA ASP A 40 6.04 17.42 -0.67
C ASP A 40 7.26 16.48 -0.68
N LEU A 41 7.13 15.28 -0.07
CA LEU A 41 8.22 14.32 -0.01
C LEU A 41 8.25 13.46 -1.28
N LYS A 42 9.47 13.27 -1.81
CA LYS A 42 9.70 12.61 -3.09
C LYS A 42 8.99 11.24 -3.19
N GLY A 43 8.24 11.06 -4.26
CA GLY A 43 7.56 9.80 -4.59
C GLY A 43 6.27 9.56 -3.82
N PHE A 44 5.74 10.56 -3.09
CA PHE A 44 4.39 10.52 -2.54
C PHE A 44 3.36 10.24 -3.64
N VAL A 45 2.43 9.33 -3.38
CA VAL A 45 1.38 8.90 -4.32
C VAL A 45 0.01 9.32 -3.83
N GLY A 46 -0.21 9.24 -2.52
CA GLY A 46 -1.50 9.51 -1.93
C GLY A 46 -1.58 9.05 -0.49
N ILE A 47 -2.73 9.30 0.11
CA ILE A 47 -3.05 8.94 1.48
C ILE A 47 -4.51 8.52 1.55
N GLU A 48 -4.86 7.58 2.42
CA GLU A 48 -6.25 7.14 2.61
C GLU A 48 -6.52 6.69 4.04
N ILE A 49 -7.79 6.69 4.43
CA ILE A 49 -8.24 6.06 5.68
C ILE A 49 -8.68 4.63 5.36
N VAL A 50 -8.10 3.67 6.06
CA VAL A 50 -8.58 2.28 6.09
C VAL A 50 -9.47 2.14 7.31
N LYS A 51 -10.79 2.12 7.08
CA LYS A 51 -11.80 2.11 8.15
C LYS A 51 -11.77 0.84 8.97
N GLU A 52 -11.51 -0.32 8.36
CA GLU A 52 -11.46 -1.59 9.11
C GLU A 52 -10.33 -1.60 10.14
N ASP A 53 -9.16 -1.09 9.76
CA ASP A 53 -7.95 -1.09 10.61
C ASP A 53 -7.88 0.15 11.51
N GLN A 54 -8.76 1.15 11.33
CA GLN A 54 -8.71 2.47 11.98
C GLN A 54 -7.35 3.16 11.78
N GLU A 55 -6.85 3.11 10.55
CA GLU A 55 -5.52 3.59 10.18
C GLU A 55 -5.58 4.63 9.06
N ILE A 56 -4.62 5.54 9.06
CA ILE A 56 -4.26 6.33 7.88
C ILE A 56 -3.08 5.66 7.21
N ILE A 57 -3.20 5.38 5.91
CA ILE A 57 -2.14 4.81 5.06
C ILE A 57 -1.56 5.89 4.15
N ILE A 58 -0.24 6.08 4.21
CA ILE A 58 0.54 6.92 3.30
C ILE A 58 1.23 6.03 2.28
N LYS A 59 1.10 6.36 1.00
CA LYS A 59 1.61 5.57 -0.14
C LYS A 59 2.77 6.28 -0.84
N ASN A 60 3.83 5.55 -1.16
CA ASN A 60 5.01 6.06 -1.89
C ASN A 60 5.44 5.11 -3.01
N LEU A 61 5.99 5.63 -4.12
CA LEU A 61 6.49 4.83 -5.24
C LEU A 61 7.73 3.97 -4.91
N SER A 62 8.44 4.30 -3.84
CA SER A 62 9.72 3.65 -3.53
C SER A 62 9.85 3.30 -2.05
N PHE A 63 10.47 2.15 -1.78
CA PHE A 63 10.73 1.71 -0.42
C PHE A 63 11.63 2.71 0.35
N LYS A 64 12.64 3.27 -0.32
CA LYS A 64 13.49 4.32 0.28
C LYS A 64 12.69 5.59 0.58
N GLY A 65 11.75 5.95 -0.29
CA GLY A 65 10.87 7.10 -0.12
C GLY A 65 9.97 6.95 1.10
N ILE A 66 9.30 5.81 1.26
CA ILE A 66 8.45 5.61 2.45
C ILE A 66 9.28 5.60 3.75
N GLN A 67 10.48 5.01 3.74
CA GLN A 67 11.38 5.08 4.89
C GLN A 67 11.81 6.52 5.22
N HIS A 68 11.99 7.36 4.20
CA HIS A 68 12.31 8.77 4.38
C HIS A 68 11.12 9.53 4.99
N ILE A 69 9.90 9.33 4.47
CA ILE A 69 8.66 9.92 5.04
C ILE A 69 8.51 9.55 6.51
N VAL A 70 8.60 8.26 6.84
CA VAL A 70 8.55 7.76 8.23
C VAL A 70 9.55 8.48 9.12
N ARG A 71 10.80 8.63 8.67
CA ARG A 71 11.84 9.30 9.45
C ARG A 71 11.53 10.78 9.66
N MET A 72 11.12 11.50 8.62
CA MET A 72 10.84 12.93 8.68
C MET A 72 9.67 13.24 9.62
N VAL A 73 8.56 12.51 9.45
CA VAL A 73 7.36 12.66 10.30
C VAL A 73 7.70 12.34 11.76
N ASN A 74 8.32 11.19 12.03
CA ASN A 74 8.64 10.80 13.41
C ASN A 74 9.69 11.71 14.07
N HIS A 75 10.58 12.33 13.28
CA HIS A 75 11.52 13.33 13.81
C HIS A 75 10.78 14.60 14.27
N LYS A 76 9.80 15.07 13.48
CA LYS A 76 8.96 16.21 13.84
C LYS A 76 8.19 15.99 15.14
N TYR A 77 7.74 14.76 15.41
CA TYR A 77 7.00 14.39 16.63
C TYR A 77 7.84 13.62 17.65
N LYS A 78 9.16 13.86 17.71
CA LYS A 78 10.04 13.15 18.66
C LYS A 78 9.58 13.29 20.12
N ALA A 79 8.92 14.39 20.47
CA ALA A 79 8.36 14.63 21.81
C ALA A 79 7.01 13.94 22.08
N HIS A 80 6.34 13.40 21.05
CA HIS A 80 5.04 12.74 21.14
C HIS A 80 5.21 11.26 20.74
N PRO A 81 5.65 10.39 21.67
CA PRO A 81 6.08 9.02 21.35
C PRO A 81 4.95 8.13 20.80
N PHE A 82 3.69 8.49 21.07
CA PHE A 82 2.50 7.78 20.61
C PHE A 82 2.17 8.09 19.15
N MET A 83 2.36 9.34 18.71
CA MET A 83 2.11 9.77 17.33
C MET A 83 3.23 9.33 16.39
N LYS A 84 3.25 8.04 16.06
CA LYS A 84 4.35 7.40 15.33
C LYS A 84 3.88 6.73 14.06
N LEU A 85 4.39 7.23 12.93
CA LEU A 85 4.22 6.61 11.63
C LEU A 85 5.10 5.34 11.55
N LYS A 86 4.52 4.22 11.13
CA LYS A 86 5.18 2.90 11.05
C LYS A 86 5.17 2.41 9.61
N PRO A 87 6.28 1.93 9.05
CA PRO A 87 6.25 1.30 7.73
C PRO A 87 5.44 0.00 7.80
N LYS A 88 4.66 -0.31 6.75
CA LYS A 88 4.14 -1.67 6.59
C LYS A 88 5.32 -2.63 6.34
N GLN A 89 5.14 -3.89 6.73
CA GLN A 89 6.17 -4.91 6.58
C GLN A 89 6.23 -5.37 5.12
N TYR A 90 7.44 -5.34 4.54
CA TYR A 90 7.75 -5.88 3.22
C TYR A 90 8.82 -6.97 3.35
N TYR A 91 8.65 -8.07 2.62
CA TYR A 91 9.55 -9.22 2.61
C TYR A 91 10.34 -9.25 1.31
N LEU A 92 11.60 -9.72 1.38
CA LEU A 92 12.42 -9.91 0.19
C LEU A 92 12.17 -11.33 -0.36
N LEU A 93 11.53 -11.41 -1.51
CA LEU A 93 11.23 -12.66 -2.20
C LEU A 93 11.78 -12.58 -3.63
N GLU A 94 12.68 -13.50 -4.01
CA GLU A 94 13.32 -13.52 -5.34
C GLU A 94 13.97 -12.16 -5.74
N GLY A 95 14.52 -11.43 -4.76
CA GLY A 95 15.13 -10.11 -4.98
C GLY A 95 14.15 -8.94 -5.08
N ILE A 96 12.85 -9.19 -4.95
CA ILE A 96 11.78 -8.19 -5.02
C ILE A 96 11.17 -8.00 -3.61
N ARG A 97 10.82 -6.76 -3.27
CA ARG A 97 10.08 -6.47 -2.03
C ARG A 97 8.58 -6.65 -2.27
N VAL A 98 7.94 -7.49 -1.46
CA VAL A 98 6.50 -7.78 -1.53
C VAL A 98 5.85 -7.64 -0.16
N SER A 99 4.61 -7.15 -0.10
CA SER A 99 3.82 -7.16 1.14
C SER A 99 3.23 -8.55 1.42
N SER A 100 2.82 -8.82 2.66
CA SER A 100 2.11 -10.07 3.00
C SER A 100 0.73 -10.22 2.33
N LYS A 101 0.19 -9.14 1.78
CA LYS A 101 -1.06 -9.12 1.01
C LYS A 101 -0.84 -9.43 -0.47
N GLU A 102 0.41 -9.62 -0.91
CA GLU A 102 0.76 -10.02 -2.27
C GLU A 102 0.98 -11.52 -2.37
N PHE A 103 0.55 -12.12 -3.49
CA PHE A 103 0.76 -13.53 -3.78
C PHE A 103 1.14 -13.73 -5.24
N LYS A 104 1.83 -14.84 -5.53
CA LYS A 104 2.21 -15.27 -6.87
C LYS A 104 1.38 -16.50 -7.23
N ILE A 105 0.77 -16.48 -8.41
CA ILE A 105 0.09 -17.66 -8.96
C ILE A 105 1.13 -18.47 -9.74
N LEU A 106 1.30 -19.74 -9.37
CA LEU A 106 2.26 -20.64 -9.98
C LEU A 106 1.55 -21.66 -10.88
N ASN A 107 2.30 -22.27 -11.81
CA ASN A 107 1.84 -23.36 -12.67
C ASN A 107 0.58 -23.04 -13.49
N VAL A 108 0.44 -21.78 -13.92
CA VAL A 108 -0.64 -21.33 -14.79
C VAL A 108 -0.41 -21.85 -16.22
N PRO A 109 -1.35 -22.60 -16.83
CA PRO A 109 -1.24 -23.04 -18.22
C PRO A 109 -1.03 -21.86 -19.18
N LYS A 110 -0.22 -22.04 -20.24
CA LYS A 110 0.16 -20.93 -21.16
C LYS A 110 -1.03 -20.41 -21.98
N ASP A 111 -2.03 -21.24 -22.19
CA ASP A 111 -3.20 -21.05 -23.04
C ASP A 111 -4.45 -20.62 -22.26
N ILE A 112 -4.37 -20.56 -20.93
CA ILE A 112 -5.51 -20.15 -20.12
C ILE A 112 -5.80 -18.66 -20.32
N ARG A 113 -7.07 -18.35 -20.54
CA ARG A 113 -7.52 -16.98 -20.72
C ARG A 113 -7.45 -16.20 -19.40
N TRP A 114 -7.18 -14.90 -19.53
CA TRP A 114 -7.05 -14.00 -18.39
C TRP A 114 -8.30 -13.92 -17.50
N ASP A 115 -9.47 -13.82 -18.12
CA ASP A 115 -10.75 -13.73 -17.42
C ASP A 115 -11.04 -14.97 -16.56
N VAL A 116 -10.56 -16.15 -16.98
CA VAL A 116 -10.68 -17.38 -16.21
C VAL A 116 -9.82 -17.31 -14.94
N ILE A 117 -8.58 -16.80 -15.05
CA ILE A 117 -7.69 -16.60 -13.89
C ILE A 117 -8.33 -15.60 -12.92
N GLU A 118 -8.80 -14.47 -13.44
CA GLU A 118 -9.42 -13.41 -12.65
C GLU A 118 -10.64 -13.94 -11.89
N GLN A 119 -11.56 -14.62 -12.58
CA GLN A 119 -12.76 -15.19 -11.96
C GLN A 119 -12.43 -16.25 -10.91
N ALA A 120 -11.40 -17.08 -11.13
CA ALA A 120 -10.95 -18.06 -10.15
C ALA A 120 -10.43 -17.38 -8.87
N VAL A 121 -9.64 -16.30 -9.02
CA VAL A 121 -9.13 -15.53 -7.88
C VAL A 121 -10.27 -14.81 -7.16
N ILE A 122 -11.21 -14.17 -7.87
CA ILE A 122 -12.42 -13.56 -7.27
C ILE A 122 -13.14 -14.59 -6.40
N THR A 123 -13.33 -15.79 -6.94
CA THR A 123 -14.04 -16.88 -6.26
C THR A 123 -13.30 -17.30 -4.98
N LEU A 124 -11.97 -17.51 -5.05
CA LEU A 124 -11.14 -17.86 -3.90
C LEU A 124 -11.12 -16.76 -2.83
N LEU A 125 -11.11 -15.50 -3.25
CA LEU A 125 -11.11 -14.34 -2.37
C LEU A 125 -12.51 -13.99 -1.85
N ARG A 126 -13.55 -14.77 -2.19
CA ARG A 126 -14.95 -14.54 -1.80
C ARG A 126 -15.42 -13.14 -2.18
N SER A 127 -15.11 -12.74 -3.43
CA SER A 127 -15.44 -11.42 -3.99
C SER A 127 -14.75 -10.24 -3.32
N LYS A 128 -13.70 -10.45 -2.53
CA LYS A 128 -12.83 -9.35 -2.10
C LYS A 128 -12.08 -8.80 -3.31
N GLN A 129 -11.96 -7.47 -3.35
CA GLN A 129 -11.23 -6.77 -4.39
C GLN A 129 -9.75 -7.15 -4.34
N PHE A 130 -9.15 -7.31 -5.52
CA PHE A 130 -7.72 -7.51 -5.68
C PHE A 130 -7.26 -6.88 -6.98
N TYR A 131 -5.95 -6.77 -7.14
CA TYR A 131 -5.32 -6.19 -8.32
C TYR A 131 -4.20 -7.09 -8.78
N ILE A 132 -4.05 -7.22 -10.09
CA ILE A 132 -2.93 -7.94 -10.67
C ILE A 132 -1.88 -6.93 -11.13
N LYS A 133 -0.65 -7.08 -10.63
CA LYS A 133 0.47 -6.22 -11.01
C LYS A 133 1.03 -6.65 -12.37
N ASN A 134 1.18 -5.70 -13.30
CA ASN A 134 1.78 -5.94 -14.62
C ASN A 134 3.27 -6.34 -14.59
N LEU A 135 3.91 -6.34 -13.41
CA LEU A 135 5.34 -6.67 -13.24
C LEU A 135 5.62 -8.18 -13.10
N GLY A 136 4.59 -9.03 -13.08
CA GLY A 136 4.70 -10.43 -12.62
C GLY A 136 4.84 -11.53 -13.67
N ILE A 137 4.55 -11.28 -14.95
CA ILE A 137 4.60 -12.33 -15.97
C ILE A 137 6.04 -12.49 -16.47
N LYS A 138 6.88 -13.17 -15.70
CA LYS A 138 8.12 -13.72 -16.23
C LYS A 138 7.76 -14.99 -17.00
N PRO A 139 8.02 -15.09 -18.32
CA PRO A 139 7.93 -16.37 -19.01
C PRO A 139 8.84 -17.36 -18.27
N SER A 140 8.32 -18.54 -17.96
CA SER A 140 9.10 -19.65 -17.43
C SER A 140 10.31 -19.87 -18.34
N LYS A 141 11.52 -19.83 -17.78
CA LYS A 141 12.74 -20.27 -18.44
C LYS A 141 12.77 -21.79 -18.44
N ASN A 142 11.89 -22.42 -19.21
CA ASN A 142 12.00 -23.83 -19.55
C ASN A 142 12.12 -23.94 -21.08
N ASN A 143 13.38 -23.96 -21.54
CA ASN A 143 13.81 -24.74 -22.70
C ASN A 143 14.76 -25.80 -22.16
#